data_AF-A0A2K3LMF5-F1
#
_entry.id   AF-A0A2K3LMF5-F1
#
_cell.length_a   1.000
_cell.length_b   1.000
_cell.length_c   1.000
_cell.angle_alpha   90.00
_cell.angle_beta   90.00
_cell.angle_gamma   90.00
#
_symmetry.space_group_name_H-M   'P 1'
#
loop_
_entity.id
_entity.type
_entity.pdbx_description
1 polymer ?
#
loop_
_entity_poly.entity_id
_entity_poly.type
_entity_poly.pdbx_seq_one_letter_code
_entity_poly.pdbx_strand_id
1 'polypeptide(L)'
;VLNENVGVPNKELEAAKVKIAKLDAANRELGNQVVDLKGKTENFAALQGDVNRLNLQVTELEGQKKELKEGLEKLRKDMAPSAEEAEGTRHLSSRAELVAAYSELLGQLTDLAKQSFQNAVDQLQIVNPELVVEGIGFWREVKDGVIVLDEDNKANEVADLEAAEKAMDVEIVDDTEEQQGESG
;
A
#
# COMPACT_ATOMS: atom_id res chain seq x y z
N VAL A 1 -16.39 -79.55 84.50
CA VAL A 1 -15.66 -78.39 83.94
C VAL A 1 -15.30 -78.72 82.52
N LEU A 2 -15.89 -78.04 81.53
CA LEU A 2 -15.21 -77.47 80.36
C LEU A 2 -16.24 -76.63 79.60
N ASN A 3 -15.78 -75.46 79.18
CA ASN A 3 -16.49 -74.20 79.05
C ASN A 3 -17.21 -74.06 77.70
N GLU A 4 -18.45 -73.61 77.71
CA GLU A 4 -19.21 -73.21 76.52
C GLU A 4 -18.62 -71.91 75.96
N ASN A 5 -18.08 -71.93 74.74
CA ASN A 5 -17.59 -70.74 74.05
C ASN A 5 -18.25 -70.63 72.66
N VAL A 6 -19.56 -70.43 72.63
CA VAL A 6 -20.39 -70.42 71.40
C VAL A 6 -20.92 -69.01 71.05
N GLY A 7 -20.51 -67.95 71.75
CA GLY A 7 -21.12 -66.61 71.63
C GLY A 7 -20.35 -65.51 70.86
N VAL A 8 -19.11 -65.74 70.44
CA VAL A 8 -18.17 -64.67 70.01
C VAL A 8 -17.98 -64.49 68.49
N PRO A 9 -18.01 -65.54 67.62
CA PRO A 9 -17.66 -65.40 66.19
C PRO A 9 -18.56 -64.44 65.39
N ASN A 10 -19.82 -64.30 65.79
CA ASN A 10 -20.79 -63.54 65.01
C ASN A 10 -20.63 -62.02 65.16
N LYS A 11 -20.22 -61.53 66.34
CA LYS A 11 -20.01 -60.08 66.58
C LYS A 11 -18.78 -59.55 65.85
N GLU A 12 -17.69 -60.32 65.84
CA GLU A 12 -16.46 -59.95 65.13
C GLU A 12 -16.66 -59.97 63.61
N LEU A 13 -17.44 -60.93 63.10
CA LEU A 13 -17.83 -61.00 61.69
C LEU A 13 -18.65 -59.77 61.27
N GLU A 14 -19.64 -59.36 62.06
CA GLU A 14 -20.42 -58.15 61.78
C GLU A 14 -19.57 -56.87 61.87
N ALA A 15 -18.66 -56.76 62.83
CA ALA A 15 -17.72 -55.64 62.92
C ALA A 15 -16.78 -55.57 61.70
N ALA A 16 -16.31 -56.72 61.20
CA ALA A 16 -15.51 -56.80 59.99
C ALA A 16 -16.30 -56.36 58.75
N LYS A 17 -17.56 -56.77 58.61
CA LYS A 17 -18.45 -56.34 57.51
C LYS A 17 -18.66 -54.83 57.50
N VAL A 18 -18.90 -54.23 58.67
CA VAL A 18 -19.03 -52.76 58.80
C VAL A 18 -17.74 -52.06 58.40
N LYS A 19 -16.58 -52.61 58.77
CA LYS A 19 -15.28 -52.04 58.39
C LYS A 19 -15.03 -52.14 56.89
N ILE A 20 -15.37 -53.27 56.27
CA ILE A 20 -15.29 -53.46 54.81
C ILE A 20 -16.19 -52.44 54.11
N ALA A 21 -17.45 -52.29 54.53
CA ALA A 21 -18.37 -51.32 53.93
C ALA A 21 -17.86 -49.87 54.04
N LYS A 22 -17.25 -49.50 55.18
CA LYS A 22 -16.62 -48.19 55.35
C LYS A 22 -15.39 -47.99 54.44
N LEU A 23 -14.55 -49.03 54.31
CA LEU A 23 -13.39 -49.00 53.41
C LEU A 23 -13.83 -48.94 51.95
N ASP A 24 -14.88 -49.64 51.56
CA ASP A 24 -15.44 -49.58 50.21
C ASP A 24 -15.98 -48.19 49.87
N ALA A 25 -16.69 -47.56 50.82
CA ALA A 25 -17.15 -46.18 50.65
C ALA A 25 -15.97 -45.20 50.50
N ALA A 26 -14.93 -45.33 51.33
CA ALA A 26 -13.72 -44.52 51.23
C ALA A 26 -12.97 -44.75 49.91
N ASN A 27 -12.86 -45.99 49.46
CA ASN A 27 -12.23 -46.33 48.17
C ASN A 27 -12.99 -45.76 46.98
N ARG A 28 -14.33 -45.73 47.02
CA ARG A 28 -15.15 -45.07 45.99
C ARG A 28 -14.91 -43.57 45.96
N GLU A 29 -14.89 -42.92 47.12
CA GLU A 29 -14.63 -41.48 47.21
C GLU A 29 -13.23 -41.14 46.69
N LEU A 30 -12.22 -41.89 47.10
CA LEU A 30 -10.85 -41.72 46.62
C LEU A 30 -10.76 -41.94 45.09
N GLY A 31 -11.47 -42.94 44.57
CA GLY A 31 -11.58 -43.21 43.13
C GLY A 31 -12.14 -42.02 42.36
N ASN A 32 -13.21 -41.39 42.86
CA ASN A 32 -13.79 -40.20 42.25
C ASN A 32 -12.80 -39.02 42.25
N GLN A 33 -12.07 -38.81 43.35
CA GLN A 33 -11.06 -37.76 43.44
C GLN A 33 -9.91 -37.98 42.45
N VAL A 34 -9.46 -39.23 42.27
CA VAL A 34 -8.44 -39.57 41.27
C VAL A 34 -8.91 -39.25 39.85
N VAL A 35 -10.16 -39.54 39.52
CA VAL A 35 -10.75 -39.21 38.22
C VAL A 35 -10.82 -37.69 38.00
N ASP A 36 -11.27 -36.93 39.01
CA ASP A 36 -11.33 -35.46 38.95
C ASP A 36 -9.93 -34.84 38.80
N LEU A 37 -8.96 -35.29 39.59
CA LEU A 37 -7.58 -34.83 39.51
C LEU A 37 -6.97 -35.12 38.14
N LYS A 38 -7.21 -36.31 37.58
CA LYS A 38 -6.74 -36.67 36.25
C LYS A 38 -7.31 -35.73 35.17
N GLY A 39 -8.62 -35.46 35.22
CA GLY A 39 -9.26 -34.53 34.29
C GLY A 39 -8.71 -33.10 34.41
N LYS A 40 -8.43 -32.64 35.64
CA LYS A 40 -7.76 -31.34 35.86
C LYS A 40 -6.35 -31.32 35.24
N THR A 41 -5.56 -32.36 35.43
CA THR A 41 -4.20 -32.43 34.84
C THR A 41 -4.23 -32.40 33.32
N GLU A 42 -5.18 -33.10 32.69
CA GLU A 42 -5.37 -33.08 31.24
C GLU A 42 -5.74 -31.67 30.73
N ASN A 43 -6.65 -30.97 31.42
CA ASN A 43 -7.01 -29.58 31.10
C ASN A 43 -5.82 -28.62 31.25
N PHE A 44 -5.02 -28.78 32.30
CA PHE A 44 -3.81 -27.97 32.50
C PHE A 44 -2.79 -28.18 31.38
N ALA A 45 -2.59 -29.43 30.94
CA ALA A 45 -1.70 -29.74 29.84
C ALA A 45 -2.17 -29.10 28.52
N ALA A 46 -3.48 -29.15 28.23
CA ALA A 46 -4.07 -28.51 27.07
C ALA A 46 -3.88 -26.98 27.11
N LEU A 47 -4.20 -26.35 28.25
CA LEU A 47 -4.03 -24.91 28.44
C LEU A 47 -2.57 -24.47 28.29
N GLN A 48 -1.62 -25.25 28.82
CA GLN A 48 -0.20 -24.98 28.65
C GLN A 48 0.22 -25.05 27.18
N GLY A 49 -0.33 -25.99 26.41
CA GLY A 49 -0.14 -26.08 24.97
C GLY A 49 -0.64 -24.84 24.23
N ASP A 50 -1.83 -24.36 24.59
CA ASP A 50 -2.42 -23.15 24.02
C ASP A 50 -1.59 -21.89 24.35
N VAL A 51 -1.14 -21.76 25.60
CA VAL A 51 -0.24 -20.66 26.02
C VAL A 51 1.04 -20.66 25.21
N ASN A 52 1.67 -21.83 25.01
CA ASN A 52 2.89 -21.94 24.23
C ASN A 52 2.65 -21.55 22.76
N ARG A 53 1.53 -21.96 22.17
CA ARG A 53 1.14 -21.60 20.81
C ARG A 53 0.91 -20.09 20.66
N LEU A 54 0.18 -19.50 21.59
CA LEU A 54 -0.07 -18.05 21.63
C LEU A 54 1.23 -17.27 21.78
N ASN A 55 2.15 -17.72 22.63
CA ASN A 55 3.46 -17.08 22.77
C ASN A 55 4.26 -17.08 21.46
N LEU A 56 4.26 -18.19 20.71
CA LEU A 56 4.90 -18.24 19.40
C LEU A 56 4.26 -17.25 18.41
N GLN A 57 2.93 -17.15 18.40
CA GLN A 57 2.22 -16.18 17.55
C GLN A 57 2.55 -14.73 17.94
N VAL A 58 2.63 -14.43 19.24
CA VAL A 58 3.02 -13.09 19.71
C VAL A 58 4.43 -12.75 19.24
N THR A 59 5.39 -13.67 19.37
CA THR A 59 6.76 -13.40 18.92
C THR A 59 6.86 -13.18 17.41
N GLU A 60 6.07 -13.90 16.61
CA GLU A 60 6.01 -13.71 15.16
C GLU A 60 5.41 -12.34 14.81
N LEU A 61 4.28 -11.98 15.42
CA LEU A 61 3.64 -10.69 15.19
C LEU A 61 4.52 -9.51 15.64
N GLU A 62 5.29 -9.67 16.71
CA GLU A 62 6.27 -8.67 17.14
C GLU A 62 7.40 -8.50 16.11
N GLY A 63 7.87 -9.59 15.50
CA GLY A 63 8.81 -9.58 14.39
C GLY A 63 8.27 -8.83 13.18
N GLN A 64 7.08 -9.21 12.69
CA GLN A 64 6.42 -8.56 11.56
C GLN A 64 6.18 -7.07 11.83
N LYS A 65 5.74 -6.71 13.04
CA LYS A 65 5.55 -5.32 13.45
C LYS A 65 6.85 -4.52 13.39
N LYS A 66 7.99 -5.13 13.74
CA LYS A 66 9.30 -4.49 13.65
C LYS A 66 9.70 -4.26 12.18
N GLU A 67 9.60 -5.29 11.35
CA GLU A 67 9.90 -5.19 9.92
C GLU A 67 9.04 -4.13 9.22
N LEU A 68 7.74 -4.09 9.53
CA LEU A 68 6.82 -3.12 8.95
C LEU A 68 7.16 -1.69 9.38
N LYS A 69 7.58 -1.49 10.64
CA LYS A 69 8.05 -0.19 11.13
C LYS A 69 9.33 0.26 10.42
N GLU A 70 10.30 -0.63 10.27
CA GLU A 70 11.55 -0.34 9.56
C GLU A 70 11.29 -0.01 8.08
N GLY A 71 10.39 -0.76 7.43
CA GLY A 71 9.95 -0.48 6.06
C GLY A 71 9.25 0.87 5.92
N LEU A 72 8.38 1.23 6.86
CA LEU A 72 7.71 2.53 6.87
C LEU A 72 8.69 3.69 7.07
N GLU A 73 9.66 3.57 7.97
CA GLU A 73 10.68 4.60 8.17
C GLU A 73 11.56 4.77 6.94
N LYS A 74 11.94 3.67 6.29
CA LYS A 74 12.66 3.73 5.00
C LYS A 74 11.83 4.43 3.94
N LEU A 75 10.56 4.05 3.76
CA LEU A 75 9.69 4.66 2.76
C LEU A 75 9.46 6.14 3.04
N ARG A 76 9.30 6.55 4.30
CA ARG A 76 9.22 7.97 4.68
C ARG A 76 10.46 8.74 4.31
N LYS A 77 11.64 8.15 4.50
CA LYS A 77 12.91 8.77 4.11
C LYS A 77 13.03 8.88 2.59
N ASP A 78 12.62 7.84 1.86
CA ASP A 78 12.69 7.80 0.39
C ASP A 78 11.67 8.77 -0.25
N MET A 79 10.52 9.01 0.39
CA MET A 79 9.51 10.00 -0.03
C MET A 79 9.73 11.39 0.60
N ALA A 80 10.77 11.59 1.41
CA ALA A 80 11.02 12.89 2.01
C ALA A 80 11.41 13.89 0.89
N PRO A 81 10.85 15.11 0.90
CA PRO A 81 11.21 16.11 -0.09
C PRO A 81 12.71 16.36 -0.13
N SER A 82 13.26 16.45 -1.33
CA SER A 82 14.64 16.84 -1.54
C SER A 82 14.83 18.33 -1.14
N ALA A 83 16.03 18.69 -0.68
CA ALA A 83 16.35 20.10 -0.43
C ALA A 83 16.26 20.98 -1.70
N GLU A 84 16.39 20.34 -2.87
CA GLU A 84 16.30 20.96 -4.19
C GLU A 84 14.88 20.88 -4.79
N GLU A 85 13.93 20.25 -4.09
CA GLU A 85 12.57 20.13 -4.57
C GLU A 85 11.83 21.47 -4.50
N ALA A 86 11.34 21.92 -5.65
CA ALA A 86 10.61 23.17 -5.78
C ALA A 86 9.31 23.14 -4.95
N GLU A 87 8.98 24.25 -4.29
CA GLU A 87 7.78 24.33 -3.45
C GLU A 87 6.49 24.03 -4.25
N GLY A 88 6.48 24.40 -5.54
CA GLY A 88 5.39 24.11 -6.46
C GLY A 88 5.18 22.62 -6.77
N THR A 89 6.14 21.73 -6.51
CA THR A 89 5.96 20.28 -6.79
C THR A 89 5.59 19.48 -5.54
N ARG A 90 5.69 20.07 -4.34
CA ARG A 90 5.47 19.37 -3.06
C ARG A 90 4.08 18.82 -2.84
N HIS A 91 3.07 19.37 -3.52
CA HIS A 91 1.69 18.92 -3.43
C HIS A 91 1.36 17.79 -4.43
N LEU A 92 2.30 17.48 -5.33
CA LEU A 92 2.14 16.44 -6.33
C LEU A 92 2.54 15.10 -5.70
N SER A 93 1.53 14.26 -5.51
CA SER A 93 1.60 12.98 -4.84
C SER A 93 1.88 11.81 -5.80
N SER A 94 1.69 12.04 -7.10
CA SER A 94 1.88 11.02 -8.13
C SER A 94 2.73 11.51 -9.31
N ARG A 95 3.33 10.56 -10.03
CA ARG A 95 4.03 10.85 -11.29
C ARG A 95 3.09 11.46 -12.33
N ALA A 96 1.81 11.05 -12.36
CA ALA A 96 0.83 11.58 -13.29
C ALA A 96 0.58 13.08 -13.04
N GLU A 97 0.40 13.47 -11.77
CA GLU A 97 0.27 14.86 -11.35
C GLU A 97 1.52 15.69 -11.71
N LEU A 98 2.72 15.14 -11.49
CA LEU A 98 3.97 15.79 -11.89
C LEU A 98 4.07 16.02 -13.40
N VAL A 99 3.72 15.01 -14.20
CA VAL A 99 3.75 15.11 -15.66
C VAL A 99 2.72 16.12 -16.17
N ALA A 100 1.51 16.13 -15.60
CA ALA A 100 0.47 17.10 -15.97
C ALA A 100 0.91 18.54 -15.68
N ALA A 101 1.41 18.81 -14.47
CA ALA A 101 1.91 20.12 -14.10
C ALA A 101 3.10 20.58 -14.97
N TYR A 102 3.98 19.66 -15.35
CA TYR A 102 5.09 19.95 -16.26
C TYR A 102 4.61 20.31 -17.66
N SER A 103 3.65 19.55 -18.22
CA SER A 103 3.07 19.82 -19.53
C SER A 103 2.35 21.17 -19.56
N GLU A 104 1.59 21.51 -18.52
CA GLU A 104 0.94 22.81 -18.39
C GLU A 104 1.96 23.95 -18.38
N LEU A 105 3.02 23.83 -17.56
CA LEU A 105 4.08 24.84 -17.48
C LEU A 105 4.81 25.01 -18.82
N LEU A 106 5.06 23.92 -19.54
CA LEU A 106 5.68 23.95 -20.86
C LEU A 106 4.79 24.63 -21.90
N GLY A 107 3.48 24.38 -21.84
CA GLY A 107 2.48 25.08 -22.68
C GLY A 107 2.49 26.59 -22.41
N GLN A 108 2.40 26.99 -21.15
CA GLN A 108 2.45 28.40 -20.74
C GLN A 108 3.74 29.11 -21.18
N LEU A 109 4.89 28.44 -21.04
CA LEU A 109 6.18 28.98 -21.48
C LEU A 109 6.25 29.13 -23.00
N THR A 110 5.68 28.17 -23.73
CA THR A 110 5.60 28.20 -25.20
C THR A 110 4.73 29.38 -25.67
N ASP A 111 3.60 29.60 -25.02
CA ASP A 111 2.72 30.73 -25.36
C ASP A 111 3.34 32.07 -25.01
N LEU A 112 4.03 32.17 -23.87
CA LEU A 112 4.80 33.36 -23.52
C LEU A 112 5.92 33.64 -24.52
N ALA A 113 6.62 32.60 -24.98
CA ALA A 113 7.64 32.71 -26.02
C ALA A 113 7.05 33.24 -27.34
N LYS A 114 5.91 32.70 -27.79
CA LYS A 114 5.20 33.18 -28.99
C LYS A 114 4.82 34.66 -28.86
N GLN A 115 4.24 35.06 -27.72
CA GLN A 115 3.83 36.44 -27.49
C GLN A 115 5.02 37.40 -27.43
N SER A 116 6.10 37.01 -26.73
CA SER A 116 7.30 37.83 -26.65
C SER A 116 8.00 37.99 -28.00
N PHE A 117 8.02 36.94 -28.83
CA PHE A 117 8.51 37.01 -30.19
C PHE A 117 7.66 37.95 -31.06
N GLN A 118 6.33 37.82 -31.01
CA GLN A 118 5.44 38.70 -31.76
C GLN A 118 5.63 40.17 -31.36
N ASN A 119 5.71 40.45 -30.06
CA ASN A 119 5.98 41.80 -29.57
C ASN A 119 7.34 42.34 -30.07
N ALA A 120 8.37 41.51 -30.14
CA ALA A 120 9.66 41.90 -30.70
C ALA A 120 9.57 42.19 -32.21
N VAL A 121 8.81 41.38 -32.96
CA VAL A 121 8.52 41.62 -34.39
C VAL A 121 7.77 42.94 -34.58
N ASP A 122 6.73 43.20 -33.79
CA ASP A 122 5.95 44.44 -33.86
C ASP A 122 6.84 45.66 -33.59
N GLN A 123 7.72 45.56 -32.59
CA GLN A 123 8.70 46.62 -32.30
C GLN A 123 9.69 46.83 -33.46
N LEU A 124 10.14 45.76 -34.12
CA LEU A 124 11.00 45.86 -35.28
C LEU A 124 10.28 46.49 -36.48
N GLN A 125 9.00 46.20 -36.69
CA GLN A 125 8.21 46.80 -37.76
C GLN A 125 8.02 48.31 -37.57
N ILE A 126 7.99 48.81 -36.32
CA ILE A 126 7.95 50.25 -36.05
C ILE A 126 9.23 50.93 -36.55
N VAL A 127 10.39 50.31 -36.34
CA VAL A 127 11.70 50.87 -36.72
C VAL A 127 12.03 50.61 -38.19
N ASN A 128 11.55 49.49 -38.74
CA ASN A 128 11.72 49.06 -40.12
C ASN A 128 10.37 48.68 -40.75
N PRO A 129 9.64 49.64 -41.33
CA PRO A 129 8.34 49.37 -41.95
C PRO A 129 8.39 48.44 -43.17
N GLU A 130 9.57 48.25 -43.77
CA GLU A 130 9.78 47.34 -44.91
C GLU A 130 10.12 45.91 -44.47
N LEU A 131 10.02 45.60 -43.17
CA LEU A 131 10.30 44.27 -42.63
C LEU A 131 9.31 43.23 -43.17
N VAL A 132 9.81 42.30 -43.98
CA VAL A 132 9.04 41.16 -44.48
C VAL A 132 9.00 40.07 -43.41
N VAL A 133 7.79 39.75 -42.94
CA VAL A 133 7.52 38.68 -41.97
C VAL A 133 6.65 37.56 -42.56
N GLU A 134 6.17 37.75 -43.79
CA GLU A 134 5.34 36.74 -44.45
C GLU A 134 6.18 35.52 -44.78
N GLY A 135 5.69 34.35 -44.37
CA GLY A 135 6.39 33.10 -44.58
C GLY A 135 7.56 32.87 -43.64
N ILE A 136 7.63 33.51 -42.47
CA ILE A 136 8.55 33.09 -41.40
C ILE A 136 8.25 31.65 -40.97
N GLY A 137 9.29 30.88 -40.67
CA GLY A 137 9.16 29.50 -40.22
C GLY A 137 10.49 28.98 -39.70
N PHE A 138 10.47 27.99 -38.81
CA PHE A 138 11.67 27.45 -38.18
C PHE A 138 12.68 26.90 -39.20
N TRP A 139 12.18 26.34 -40.30
CA TRP A 139 12.96 25.72 -41.36
C TRP A 139 13.32 26.67 -42.52
N ARG A 140 12.99 27.95 -42.38
CA ARG A 140 13.14 28.94 -43.45
C ARG A 140 14.28 29.87 -43.15
N GLU A 141 14.93 30.35 -44.20
CA GLU A 141 16.08 31.23 -44.09
C GLU A 141 15.95 32.45 -45.00
N VAL A 142 16.78 33.46 -44.74
CA VAL A 142 16.78 34.70 -45.52
C VAL A 142 17.89 34.66 -46.56
N LYS A 143 17.53 34.66 -47.85
CA LYS A 143 18.45 34.81 -48.98
C LYS A 143 18.11 36.08 -49.76
N ASP A 144 19.09 36.98 -49.89
CA ASP A 144 18.94 38.27 -50.58
C ASP A 144 17.72 39.11 -50.13
N GLY A 145 17.41 39.06 -48.83
CA GLY A 145 16.27 39.79 -48.25
C GLY A 145 14.92 39.11 -48.43
N VAL A 146 14.86 37.90 -49.00
CA VAL A 146 13.65 37.11 -49.17
C VAL A 146 13.70 35.88 -48.27
N ILE A 147 12.58 35.58 -47.60
CA ILE A 147 12.44 34.37 -46.81
C ILE A 147 12.13 33.21 -47.76
N VAL A 148 12.97 32.17 -47.73
CA VAL A 148 12.89 31.00 -48.61
C VAL A 148 12.95 29.71 -47.80
N LEU A 149 12.24 28.70 -48.29
CA LEU A 149 12.28 27.33 -47.78
C LEU A 149 13.12 26.47 -48.72
N ASP A 150 14.27 26.04 -48.25
CA ASP A 150 15.16 25.16 -49.00
C ASP A 150 14.56 23.76 -49.18
N GLU A 151 14.87 23.11 -50.31
CA GLU A 151 14.38 21.75 -50.62
C GLU A 151 14.70 20.75 -49.51
N ASP A 152 15.91 20.84 -48.94
CA ASP A 152 16.38 19.97 -47.86
C ASP A 152 15.54 20.13 -46.58
N ASN A 153 14.89 21.29 -46.42
CA ASN A 153 14.09 21.65 -45.25
C ASN A 153 12.59 21.44 -45.43
N LYS A 154 12.10 21.24 -46.67
CA LYS A 154 10.68 21.03 -46.95
C LYS A 154 10.10 19.82 -46.22
N ALA A 155 10.84 18.71 -46.21
CA ALA A 155 10.40 17.50 -45.53
C ALA A 155 10.23 17.72 -44.01
N ASN A 156 11.12 18.52 -43.42
CA ASN A 156 11.07 18.83 -41.99
C ASN A 156 9.90 19.77 -41.67
N GLU A 157 9.65 20.79 -42.52
CA GLU A 157 8.50 21.69 -42.32
C GLU A 157 7.17 20.92 -42.40
N VAL A 158 7.02 20.00 -43.36
CA VAL A 158 5.82 19.15 -43.45
C VAL A 158 5.69 18.23 -42.24
N ALA A 159 6.79 17.58 -41.82
CA ALA A 159 6.77 16.69 -40.67
C ALA A 159 6.35 17.40 -39.37
N ASP A 160 6.85 18.61 -39.15
CA ASP A 160 6.49 19.41 -37.97
C ASP A 160 5.03 19.87 -38.00
N LEU A 161 4.52 20.25 -39.18
CA LEU A 161 3.10 20.61 -39.35
C LEU A 161 2.17 19.42 -39.10
N GLU A 162 2.49 18.24 -39.64
CA GLU A 162 1.73 17.02 -39.39
C GLU A 162 1.80 16.59 -37.91
N ALA A 163 2.95 16.78 -37.26
CA ALA A 163 3.10 16.49 -35.84
C ALA A 163 2.26 17.44 -34.97
N ALA A 164 2.21 18.74 -35.33
CA ALA A 164 1.39 19.72 -34.64
C ALA A 164 -0.12 19.44 -34.80
N GLU A 165 -0.55 19.05 -36.00
CA GLU A 165 -1.96 18.68 -36.27
C GLU A 165 -2.37 17.44 -35.45
N LYS A 166 -1.55 16.38 -35.45
CA LYS A 166 -1.79 15.19 -34.64
C LYS A 166 -1.79 15.48 -33.14
N ALA A 167 -0.99 16.43 -32.67
CA ALA A 167 -0.98 16.82 -31.27
C ALA A 167 -2.28 17.53 -30.84
N MET A 168 -2.91 18.31 -31.73
CA MET A 168 -4.22 18.92 -31.48
C MET A 168 -5.37 17.89 -31.46
N ASP A 169 -5.31 16.85 -32.29
CA ASP A 169 -6.36 15.80 -32.34
C ASP A 169 -6.40 14.91 -31.10
N VAL A 170 -5.30 14.81 -30.33
CA VAL A 170 -5.25 14.00 -29.10
C VAL A 170 -5.92 14.71 -27.90
N GLU A 171 -6.10 16.03 -27.93
CA GLU A 171 -6.80 16.77 -26.87
C GLU A 171 -8.34 16.62 -26.92
N ILE A 172 -8.91 15.96 -27.94
CA ILE A 172 -10.36 15.66 -28.06
C ILE A 172 -10.63 14.18 -27.73
N VAL A 173 -10.21 13.71 -26.56
CA VAL A 173 -10.76 12.49 -25.94
C VAL A 173 -10.98 12.76 -24.46
N ASP A 174 -11.96 13.61 -24.17
CA ASP A 174 -12.46 13.87 -22.83
C ASP A 174 -13.48 12.80 -22.43
N ASP A 175 -13.12 12.06 -21.39
CA ASP A 175 -13.96 11.46 -20.36
C ASP A 175 -15.42 11.15 -20.74
N THR A 176 -15.69 9.89 -21.07
CA THR A 176 -17.00 9.32 -20.74
C THR A 176 -16.92 7.82 -20.46
N GLU A 177 -17.37 7.47 -19.24
CA GLU A 177 -17.73 6.14 -18.74
C GLU A 177 -16.53 5.24 -18.36
N GLU A 178 -16.30 4.89 -17.09
CA GLU A 178 -17.14 3.98 -16.30
C GLU A 178 -17.05 4.30 -14.77
N GLN A 179 -18.15 4.80 -14.21
CA GLN A 179 -18.51 4.55 -12.81
C GLN A 179 -19.86 3.85 -12.76
N GLN A 180 -19.83 2.52 -12.72
CA GLN A 180 -20.86 1.66 -12.13
C GLN A 180 -20.05 0.51 -11.52
N GLY A 181 -20.03 0.23 -10.22
CA GLY A 181 -21.13 0.21 -9.27
C GLY A 181 -21.23 -1.23 -8.76
N GLU A 182 -20.42 -1.61 -7.77
CA GLU A 182 -20.63 -2.86 -7.03
C GLU A 182 -20.90 -2.54 -5.56
N SER A 183 -22.19 -2.46 -5.23
CA SER A 183 -22.70 -2.94 -3.95
C SER A 183 -23.17 -4.37 -4.16
N GLY A 184 -22.58 -5.29 -3.41
CA GLY A 184 -23.00 -6.68 -3.22
C GLY A 184 -22.55 -7.13 -1.84
#